data_AF-A0A2E5SRK1-F1
#
_entry.id   AF-A0A2E5SRK1-F1
#
_cell.length_a   1.000
_cell.length_b   1.000
_cell.length_c   1.000
_cell.angle_alpha   90.00
_cell.angle_beta   90.00
_cell.angle_gamma   90.00
#
_symmetry.space_group_name_H-M   'P 1'
#
loop_
_entity.id
_entity.type
_entity.pdbx_description
1 polymer ?
#
loop_
_entity_poly.entity_id
_entity_poly.type
_entity_poly.pdbx_seq_one_letter_code
_entity_poly.pdbx_strand_id
1 'polypeptide(L)' 'MILIALYITIAMVTLAALLNVYRVIKGPDAPDRVLALDTLYVNAIALIVLLGITLQTRMYLESALLIAVMGFV' A
#
# COMPACT_ATOMS: atom_id res chain seq x y z
N MET A 1 -16.56 -16.59 2.40
CA MET A 1 -15.17 -16.76 2.91
C MET A 1 -14.21 -15.74 2.30
N ILE A 2 -14.16 -15.59 0.97
CA ILE A 2 -13.28 -14.60 0.29
C ILE A 2 -13.55 -13.15 0.72
N LEU A 3 -14.81 -12.73 0.88
CA LEU A 3 -15.13 -11.36 1.31
C LEU A 3 -14.59 -11.03 2.72
N ILE A 4 -14.67 -11.98 3.66
CA ILE A 4 -14.14 -11.81 5.02
C ILE A 4 -12.62 -11.68 4.97
N ALA A 5 -11.96 -12.55 4.20
CA ALA A 5 -10.51 -12.47 3.98
C ALA A 5 -10.11 -11.13 3.36
N LEU A 6 -10.88 -10.62 2.39
CA LEU A 6 -10.63 -9.33 1.74
C LEU A 6 -10.68 -8.18 2.73
N TYR A 7 -11.71 -8.10 3.57
CA TYR A 7 -11.82 -7.03 4.57
C TYR A 7 -10.74 -7.13 5.64
N ILE A 8 -10.38 -8.34 6.08
CA ILE A 8 -9.26 -8.55 7.02
C ILE A 8 -7.94 -8.07 6.40
N THR A 9 -7.67 -8.45 5.14
CA THR A 9 -6.45 -8.02 4.44
C THR A 9 -6.40 -6.50 4.30
N ILE A 10 -7.52 -5.85 3.93
CA ILE A 10 -7.58 -4.39 3.86
C ILE A 10 -7.24 -3.77 5.21
N ALA A 11 -7.85 -4.24 6.31
CA ALA A 11 -7.58 -3.73 7.65
C ALA A 11 -6.10 -3.89 8.05
N MET A 12 -5.50 -5.05 7.77
CA MET A 12 -4.10 -5.32 8.07
C MET A 12 -3.15 -4.44 7.25
N VAL A 13 -3.40 -4.26 5.95
CA VAL A 13 -2.56 -3.42 5.09
C VAL A 13 -2.71 -1.95 5.47
N THR A 14 -3.90 -1.49 5.83
CA THR A 14 -4.11 -0.13 6.36
C THR A 14 -3.32 0.09 7.65
N LEU A 15 -3.34 -0.87 8.59
CA LEU A 15 -2.52 -0.80 9.80
C LEU A 15 -1.01 -0.75 9.48
N ALA A 16 -0.54 -1.59 8.55
CA ALA A 16 0.84 -1.57 8.10
C ALA A 16 1.24 -0.22 7.48
N ALA A 17 0.36 0.38 6.67
CA ALA A 17 0.56 1.71 6.10
C ALA A 17 0.67 2.78 7.20
N LEU A 18 -0.20 2.76 8.22
CA LEU A 18 -0.14 3.70 9.35
C LEU A 18 1.17 3.56 10.15
N LEU A 19 1.64 2.33 10.38
CA LEU A 19 2.92 2.08 11.04
C LEU A 19 4.11 2.61 10.21
N ASN A 20 4.06 2.47 8.88
CA ASN A 20 5.08 3.04 8.00
C ASN A 20 5.06 4.57 8.03
N VAL A 21 3.87 5.21 8.01
CA VAL A 21 3.76 6.67 8.17
C VAL A 21 4.39 7.12 9.49
N TYR A 22 4.13 6.41 10.59
CA TYR A 22 4.76 6.70 11.87
C TYR A 22 6.29 6.60 11.79
N ARG A 23 6.83 5.59 11.11
CA ARG A 23 8.28 5.41 10.91
C ARG A 23 8.90 6.47 10.01
N VAL A 24 8.20 6.93 8.97
CA VAL A 24 8.65 8.05 8.12
C VAL A 24 8.76 9.33 8.96
N ILE A 25 7.79 9.61 9.83
CA ILE A 25 7.81 10.80 10.68
C ILE A 25 8.90 10.69 11.76
N LYS A 26 9.02 9.55 12.44
CA LYS A 26 9.88 9.36 13.62
C LYS A 26 11.13 8.50 13.36
N GLY A 27 11.64 8.50 12.13
CA GLY A 27 12.86 7.79 11.76
C GLY A 27 14.12 8.52 12.25
N PRO A 28 15.10 7.82 12.87
CA PRO A 28 16.32 8.43 13.40
C PRO A 28 17.27 8.92 12.30
N ASP A 29 17.41 8.13 11.23
CA ASP A 29 18.31 8.40 10.12
C ASP A 29 17.55 8.71 8.82
N ALA A 30 18.18 9.51 7.94
CA ALA A 30 17.61 9.83 6.63
C ALA A 30 17.36 8.59 5.73
N PRO A 31 18.26 7.59 5.64
CA PRO A 31 18.02 6.36 4.88
C PRO A 31 16.82 5.56 5.40
N ASP A 32 16.63 5.51 6.72
CA ASP A 32 15.50 4.81 7.35
C ASP A 32 14.14 5.39 6.93
N ARG A 33 14.07 6.71 6.76
CA ARG A 33 12.86 7.41 6.29
C ARG A 33 12.59 7.13 4.81
N VAL A 34 13.64 7.06 3.99
CA VAL A 34 13.53 6.72 2.56
C VAL A 34 13.03 5.29 2.38
N LEU A 35 13.59 4.32 3.12
CA LEU A 35 13.14 2.92 3.08
C LEU A 35 11.70 2.78 3.60
N ALA A 36 11.31 3.55 4.62
CA ALA A 36 9.94 3.56 5.11
C ALA A 36 8.96 4.17 4.09
N LEU A 37 9.39 5.17 3.31
CA LEU A 37 8.60 5.77 2.23
C LEU A 37 8.42 4.81 1.05
N ASP A 38 9.47 4.07 0.68
CA ASP A 38 9.40 3.01 -0.33
C ASP A 38 8.42 1.90 0.08
N THR A 39 8.51 1.44 1.33
CA THR A 39 7.57 0.44 1.87
C THR A 39 6.12 0.98 1.94
N LEU A 40 5.95 2.28 2.21
CA LEU A 40 4.62 2.92 2.18
C LEU A 40 4.04 2.93 0.76
N TYR A 41 4.87 3.11 -0.26
CA TYR A 41 4.47 3.06 -1.67
C TYR A 41 3.90 1.70 -2.04
N VAL A 42 4.59 0.61 -1.64
CA VAL A 42 4.12 -0.76 -1.86
C VAL A 42 2.79 -1.03 -1.13
N ASN A 43 2.63 -0.56 0.11
CA ASN A 43 1.37 -0.68 0.84
C ASN A 43 0.22 0.07 0.16
N ALA A 44 0.48 1.24 -0.42
CA ALA A 44 -0.51 2.00 -1.18
C ALA A 44 -0.96 1.23 -2.44
N ILE A 45 -0.02 0.65 -3.19
CA ILE A 45 -0.32 -0.21 -4.35
C ILE A 45 -1.20 -1.40 -3.94
N ALA A 46 -0.86 -2.07 -2.83
CA ALA A 46 -1.66 -3.18 -2.31
C ALA A 46 -3.10 -2.75 -1.98
N LEU A 47 -3.29 -1.58 -1.33
CA LEU A 47 -4.63 -1.05 -1.05
C LEU A 47 -5.43 -0.76 -2.32
N ILE A 48 -4.79 -0.19 -3.36
CA ILE A 48 -5.44 0.08 -4.65
C ILE A 48 -5.91 -1.22 -5.32
N VAL A 49 -5.08 -2.27 -5.30
CA VAL A 49 -5.44 -3.58 -5.86
C VAL A 49 -6.60 -4.20 -5.08
N LEU A 50 -6.55 -4.19 -3.74
CA LEU A 50 -7.62 -4.71 -2.89
C LEU A 50 -8.93 -3.95 -3.13
N LEU A 51 -8.86 -2.63 -3.31
CA LEU A 51 -10.01 -1.79 -3.63
C LEU A 51 -10.58 -2.11 -5.02
N GLY A 52 -9.74 -2.36 -6.01
CA GLY A 52 -10.15 -2.88 -7.32
C GLY A 52 -10.91 -4.21 -7.24
N ILE A 53 -10.46 -5.12 -6.37
CA ILE A 53 -11.16 -6.38 -6.08
C ILE A 53 -12.51 -6.10 -5.42
N THR A 54 -12.61 -5.18 -4.45
CA THR A 54 -13.89 -4.84 -3.81
C THR A 54 -14.91 -4.25 -4.79
N LEU A 55 -14.46 -3.38 -5.71
CA LEU A 55 -15.31 -2.70 -6.68
C LEU A 55 -15.56 -3.52 -7.95
N GLN A 56 -14.99 -4.73 -8.05
CA GLN A 56 -15.13 -5.64 -9.19
C GLN A 56 -14.77 -4.98 -10.54
N THR A 57 -13.78 -4.08 -10.54
CA THR A 57 -13.32 -3.36 -11.73
C THR A 57 -11.82 -3.50 -11.96
N ARG A 58 -11.44 -3.68 -13.22
CA ARG A 58 -10.04 -3.86 -13.64
C ARG A 58 -9.27 -2.54 -13.74
N MET A 59 -9.97 -1.40 -13.76
CA MET A 59 -9.35 -0.08 -13.92
C MET A 59 -8.35 0.25 -12.81
N TYR A 60 -8.61 -0.20 -11.58
CA TYR A 60 -7.67 0.00 -10.46
C TYR A 60 -6.42 -0.87 -10.57
N LEU A 61 -6.48 -2.00 -11.27
CA LEU A 61 -5.33 -2.88 -11.50
C LEU A 61 -4.34 -2.23 -12.48
N GLU A 62 -4.86 -1.61 -13.54
CA GLU A 62 -4.05 -0.81 -14.48
C GLU A 62 -3.44 0.41 -13.78
N SER A 63 -4.22 1.11 -12.96
CA SER A 63 -3.75 2.24 -12.16
C SER A 63 -2.64 1.83 -11.17
N ALA A 64 -2.82 0.69 -10.49
CA ALA A 64 -1.82 0.14 -9.57
C ALA A 64 -0.52 -0.23 -10.30
N LEU A 65 -0.61 -0.79 -11.51
CA LEU A 65 0.55 -1.11 -12.34
C LEU A 65 1.33 0.15 -12.74
N LEU A 66 0.62 1.21 -13.16
CA LEU A 66 1.25 2.49 -13.50
C LEU A 66 1.98 3.10 -12.29
N ILE A 67 1.34 3.08 -11.12
CA ILE A 67 1.94 3.58 -9.86
C ILE A 67 3.15 2.72 -9.48
N ALA A 68 3.09 1.40 -9.66
CA ALA A 68 4.19 0.49 -9.37
C ALA A 68 5.41 0.77 -10.25
N VAL A 69 5.22 1.07 -11.53
CA VAL A 69 6.34 1.40 -12.42
C VAL A 69 6.91 2.79 -12.10
N MET A 70 6.06 3.77 -11.77
CA MET A 70 6.50 5.14 -11.47
C MET A 70 7.13 5.28 -10.07
N GLY A 71 6.77 4.43 -9.10
CA GLY A 71 7.26 4.52 -7.72
C GLY A 71 8.72 4.16 -7.52
N PHE A 72 9.35 3.48 -8.50
CA PHE A 72 10.74 3.01 -8.44
C PHE A 72 11.69 3.78 -9.39
N VAL A 73 11.22 4.86 -10.04
CA VAL A 73 12.03 5.73 -10.91
C VAL A 73 12.42 7.00 -10.17
#